data_AF-A0A371SBD6-F1
#
_entry.id   AF-A0A371SBD6-F1
#
_cell.length_a   1.000
_cell.length_b   1.000
_cell.length_c   1.000
_cell.angle_alpha   90.00
_cell.angle_beta   90.00
_cell.angle_gamma   90.00
#
_symmetry.space_group_name_H-M   'P 1'
#
loop_
_entity.id
_entity.type
_entity.pdbx_description
1 polymer ?
#
loop_
_entity_poly.entity_id
_entity_poly.type
_entity_poly.pdbx_seq_one_letter_code
_entity_poly.pdbx_strand_id
1 'polypeptide(L)'
;MNNYLIPNKNGVDLVYKSGGVGCLYIGAGIGLIASLFVLIIGTTLGTFKGFIGVIIGLIGVLFTGGAILRLVSVLSKSKVLIKVEDGHLINRKNRIPLTDITDVYYGWHAEKLSGGVFQNLVVTTTNEKKYYYSYYNLIPDHIMKQLVEEYILPNANPTCKIKWEQKRKNSSETLKL
;
A
#
# COMPACT_ATOMS: atom_id res chain seq x y z
N MET A 1 14.17 15.55 11.60
CA MET A 1 12.71 15.64 11.36
C MET A 1 12.30 14.58 10.35
N ASN A 2 11.29 13.76 10.67
CA ASN A 2 10.80 12.74 9.74
C ASN A 2 9.93 13.40 8.66
N ASN A 3 10.52 13.68 7.50
CA ASN A 3 9.88 14.39 6.38
C ASN A 3 8.71 13.63 5.69
N TYR A 4 8.22 12.53 6.27
CA TYR A 4 7.04 11.80 5.76
C TYR A 4 5.77 12.13 6.53
N LEU A 5 5.90 12.50 7.80
CA LEU A 5 4.80 12.87 8.69
C LEU A 5 4.90 14.37 8.89
N ILE A 6 4.08 15.13 8.17
CA ILE A 6 4.07 16.60 8.23
C ILE A 6 2.98 17.01 9.23
N PRO A 7 3.32 17.62 10.37
CA PRO A 7 2.33 18.12 11.31
C PRO A 7 1.40 19.12 10.62
N ASN A 8 0.11 19.02 10.92
CA ASN A 8 -0.92 19.99 10.56
C ASN A 8 -1.60 20.47 11.86
N LYS A 9 -2.38 21.57 11.80
CA LYS A 9 -2.99 22.25 12.95
C LYS A 9 -3.62 21.29 13.98
N ASN A 10 -4.29 20.24 13.50
CA ASN A 10 -5.02 19.29 14.34
C ASN A 10 -4.61 17.81 14.11
N GLY A 11 -3.37 17.56 13.65
CA GLY A 11 -2.90 16.20 13.43
C GLY A 11 -1.69 16.07 12.51
N VAL A 12 -1.71 15.10 11.58
CA VAL A 12 -0.57 14.78 10.72
C VAL A 12 -0.98 14.35 9.31
N ASP A 13 -0.23 14.84 8.32
CA ASP A 13 -0.34 14.43 6.92
C ASP A 13 0.79 13.43 6.60
N LEU A 14 0.42 12.26 6.08
CA LEU A 14 1.36 11.27 5.55
C LEU A 14 1.66 11.58 4.07
N VAL A 15 2.89 11.96 3.80
CA VAL A 15 3.38 12.43 2.51
C VAL A 15 4.49 11.55 1.98
N TYR A 16 4.47 11.22 0.69
CA TYR A 16 5.55 10.45 0.06
C TYR A 16 6.71 11.33 -0.44
N LYS A 17 7.89 10.73 -0.59
CA LYS A 17 9.08 11.36 -1.17
C LYS A 17 9.29 10.94 -2.63
N SER A 18 9.83 11.85 -3.43
CA SER A 18 10.17 11.62 -4.84
C SER A 18 11.15 10.45 -5.06
N GLY A 19 12.03 10.18 -4.09
CA GLY A 19 13.00 9.07 -4.18
C GLY A 19 12.35 7.68 -4.18
N GLY A 20 11.33 7.46 -3.34
CA GLY A 20 10.61 6.17 -3.29
C GLY A 20 9.77 5.91 -4.55
N VAL A 21 9.29 7.00 -5.17
CA VAL A 21 8.58 6.97 -6.44
C VAL A 21 9.49 6.49 -7.58
N GLY A 22 10.75 6.92 -7.60
CA GLY A 22 11.72 6.57 -8.64
C GLY A 22 12.01 5.08 -8.75
N CYS A 23 12.33 4.41 -7.63
CA CYS A 23 12.63 2.97 -7.64
C CYS A 23 11.46 2.13 -8.15
N LEU A 24 10.24 2.52 -7.78
CA LEU A 24 9.05 1.78 -8.14
C LEU A 24 8.67 1.97 -9.61
N TYR A 25 8.90 3.16 -10.17
CA TYR A 25 8.80 3.39 -11.61
C TYR A 25 9.86 2.62 -12.41
N ILE A 26 11.11 2.58 -11.94
CA ILE A 26 12.18 1.86 -12.61
C ILE A 26 11.86 0.36 -12.62
N GLY A 27 11.49 -0.21 -11.48
CA GLY A 27 11.14 -1.63 -11.38
C GLY A 27 9.94 -2.00 -12.27
N ALA A 28 8.86 -1.22 -12.21
CA ALA A 28 7.70 -1.46 -13.05
C ALA A 28 7.99 -1.21 -14.54
N GLY A 29 8.82 -0.22 -14.87
CA GLY A 29 9.23 0.10 -16.23
C GLY A 29 10.09 -1.00 -16.86
N ILE A 30 11.06 -1.55 -16.12
CA ILE A 30 11.84 -2.72 -16.54
C ILE A 30 10.91 -3.91 -16.77
N GLY A 31 9.97 -4.17 -15.85
CA GLY A 31 8.98 -5.23 -16.01
C GLY A 31 8.13 -5.07 -17.26
N LEU A 32 7.71 -3.83 -17.57
CA LEU A 32 6.93 -3.54 -18.79
C LEU A 32 7.76 -3.77 -20.05
N ILE A 33 9.00 -3.28 -20.09
CA ILE A 33 9.91 -3.49 -21.23
C ILE A 33 10.18 -4.98 -21.44
N ALA A 34 10.46 -5.74 -20.37
CA ALA A 34 10.66 -7.18 -20.44
C ALA A 34 9.40 -7.89 -20.97
N SER A 35 8.22 -7.47 -20.53
CA SER A 35 6.95 -8.06 -20.97
C SER A 35 6.70 -7.80 -22.46
N LEU A 36 6.98 -6.59 -22.95
CA LEU A 36 6.90 -6.26 -24.37
C LEU A 36 7.93 -7.03 -25.20
N PHE A 37 9.14 -7.21 -24.67
CA PHE A 37 10.19 -8.00 -25.32
C PHE A 37 9.77 -9.48 -25.47
N VAL A 38 9.17 -10.06 -24.43
CA VAL A 38 8.60 -11.42 -24.49
C VAL A 38 7.47 -11.52 -25.50
N LEU A 39 6.63 -10.50 -25.64
CA LEU A 39 5.59 -10.47 -26.70
C LEU A 39 6.21 -10.47 -28.11
N ILE A 40 7.25 -9.68 -28.33
CA ILE A 40 7.92 -9.57 -29.63
C ILE A 40 8.67 -10.86 -29.98
N ILE A 41 9.39 -11.46 -29.02
CA ILE A 41 10.11 -12.71 -29.29
C ILE A 41 9.16 -13.90 -29.35
N GLY A 42 8.11 -13.91 -28.54
CA GLY A 42 7.10 -14.97 -28.54
C GLY A 42 6.55 -15.23 -29.94
N THR A 43 6.26 -14.18 -30.70
CA THR A 43 5.75 -14.33 -32.08
C THR A 43 6.77 -14.89 -33.08
N THR A 44 8.06 -14.88 -32.75
CA THR A 44 9.14 -15.44 -33.58
C THR A 44 9.45 -16.91 -33.26
N LEU A 45 8.92 -17.43 -32.15
CA LEU A 45 9.08 -18.83 -31.75
C LEU A 45 8.00 -19.70 -32.42
N GLY A 46 8.30 -21.00 -32.60
CA GLY A 46 7.33 -21.96 -33.15
C GLY A 46 5.99 -21.95 -32.41
N THR A 47 4.92 -22.38 -33.09
CA THR A 47 3.50 -22.16 -32.74
C THR A 47 3.15 -22.34 -31.26
N PHE A 48 3.56 -23.44 -30.63
CA PHE A 48 3.21 -23.71 -29.23
C PHE A 48 3.97 -22.80 -28.23
N LYS A 49 5.28 -22.61 -28.44
CA LYS A 49 6.11 -21.75 -27.59
C LYS A 49 5.72 -20.28 -27.75
N GLY A 50 5.38 -19.88 -28.98
CA GLY A 50 4.94 -18.52 -29.25
C GLY A 50 3.61 -18.17 -28.61
N PHE A 51 2.65 -19.10 -28.64
CA PHE A 51 1.36 -18.91 -27.96
C PHE A 51 1.53 -18.70 -26.44
N ILE A 52 2.35 -19.54 -25.79
CA ILE A 52 2.66 -19.38 -24.36
C ILE A 52 3.37 -18.04 -24.10
N GLY A 53 4.35 -17.68 -24.92
CA GLY A 53 5.06 -16.41 -24.82
C GLY A 53 4.12 -15.20 -24.91
N VAL A 54 3.16 -15.23 -25.83
CA VAL A 54 2.16 -14.17 -25.97
C VAL A 54 1.29 -14.03 -24.72
N ILE A 55 0.81 -15.15 -24.16
CA ILE A 55 0.01 -15.11 -22.93
C ILE A 55 0.79 -14.51 -21.77
N ILE A 56 2.03 -14.99 -21.54
CA ILE A 56 2.88 -14.50 -20.45
C ILE A 56 3.18 -13.01 -20.63
N GLY A 57 3.55 -12.60 -21.85
CA GLY A 57 3.82 -11.22 -22.17
C GLY A 57 2.61 -10.32 -21.96
N LEU A 58 1.41 -10.76 -22.33
CA LEU A 58 0.17 -10.01 -22.14
C LEU A 58 -0.17 -9.83 -20.66
N ILE A 59 -0.06 -10.90 -19.87
CA ILE A 59 -0.25 -10.84 -18.40
C ILE A 59 0.75 -9.85 -17.79
N GLY A 60 2.02 -9.94 -18.20
CA GLY A 60 3.08 -9.03 -17.75
C GLY A 60 2.79 -7.57 -18.06
N VAL A 61 2.36 -7.26 -19.30
CA VAL A 61 1.99 -5.89 -19.72
C VAL A 61 0.78 -5.38 -18.93
N LEU A 62 -0.28 -6.18 -18.79
CA LEU A 62 -1.47 -5.77 -18.05
C LEU A 62 -1.16 -5.49 -16.58
N PHE A 63 -0.32 -6.32 -15.97
CA PHE A 63 0.07 -6.18 -14.57
C PHE A 63 0.98 -4.96 -14.34
N THR A 64 2.10 -4.88 -15.07
CA THR A 64 3.10 -3.80 -14.90
C THR A 64 2.58 -2.46 -15.42
N GLY A 65 1.92 -2.45 -16.57
CA GLY A 65 1.26 -1.27 -17.13
C GLY A 65 0.14 -0.75 -16.22
N GLY A 66 -0.69 -1.65 -15.67
CA GLY A 66 -1.71 -1.29 -14.70
C GLY A 66 -1.14 -0.67 -13.42
N ALA A 67 -0.04 -1.22 -12.90
CA ALA A 67 0.66 -0.66 -11.75
C ALA A 67 1.21 0.75 -12.03
N ILE A 68 1.88 0.96 -13.17
CA ILE A 68 2.39 2.26 -13.61
C ILE A 68 1.27 3.29 -13.71
N LEU A 69 0.18 2.97 -14.42
CA LEU A 69 -0.95 3.86 -14.60
C LEU A 69 -1.56 4.29 -13.27
N ARG A 70 -1.68 3.34 -12.32
CA ARG A 70 -2.22 3.62 -10.99
C ARG A 70 -1.31 4.54 -10.19
N LEU A 71 0.01 4.36 -10.27
CA LEU A 71 0.98 5.25 -9.62
C LEU A 71 0.91 6.65 -10.22
N VAL A 72 0.95 6.77 -11.55
CA VAL A 72 0.82 8.08 -12.24
C VAL A 72 -0.45 8.80 -11.78
N SER A 73 -1.59 8.10 -11.74
CA SER A 73 -2.87 8.67 -11.30
C SER A 73 -2.87 9.15 -9.84
N VAL A 74 -2.12 8.50 -8.97
CA VAL A 74 -2.04 8.87 -7.55
C VAL A 74 -1.11 10.06 -7.36
N LEU A 75 0.06 9.99 -7.99
CA LEU A 75 1.14 10.96 -7.87
C LEU A 75 0.77 12.30 -8.52
N SER A 76 -0.02 12.30 -9.59
CA SER A 76 -0.47 13.52 -10.27
C SER A 76 -1.45 14.37 -9.47
N LYS A 77 -2.15 13.80 -8.49
CA LYS A 77 -3.26 14.48 -7.81
C LYS A 77 -2.86 15.19 -6.51
N SER A 78 -1.96 14.61 -5.72
CA SER A 78 -1.49 15.19 -4.44
C SER A 78 -0.38 14.34 -3.85
N LYS A 79 0.54 14.98 -3.13
CA LYS A 79 1.60 14.30 -2.36
C LYS A 79 1.11 13.66 -1.06
N VAL A 80 -0.05 14.09 -0.56
CA VAL A 80 -0.65 13.55 0.67
C VAL A 80 -1.43 12.27 0.36
N LEU A 81 -1.08 11.18 1.04
CA LEU A 81 -1.70 9.85 0.86
C LEU A 81 -2.80 9.59 1.89
N ILE A 82 -2.49 9.89 3.16
CA ILE A 82 -3.34 9.64 4.31
C ILE A 82 -3.24 10.87 5.22
N LYS A 83 -4.33 11.27 5.86
CA LYS A 83 -4.32 12.27 6.92
C LYS A 83 -4.92 11.68 8.19
N VAL A 84 -4.37 12.06 9.33
CA VAL A 84 -5.02 11.90 10.62
C VAL A 84 -5.29 13.30 11.13
N GLU A 85 -6.55 13.72 11.14
CA GLU A 85 -6.96 15.10 11.41
C GLU A 85 -8.32 15.10 12.11
N ASP A 86 -8.46 15.92 13.15
CA ASP A 86 -9.71 16.09 13.91
C ASP A 86 -10.32 14.76 14.39
N GLY A 87 -9.50 13.82 14.84
CA GLY A 87 -9.96 12.50 15.30
C GLY A 87 -10.46 11.59 14.17
N HIS A 88 -10.11 11.87 12.91
CA HIS A 88 -10.48 11.06 11.76
C HIS A 88 -9.25 10.58 10.99
N LEU A 89 -9.34 9.37 10.44
CA LEU A 89 -8.46 8.86 9.40
C LEU A 89 -9.07 9.16 8.04
N ILE A 90 -8.33 9.88 7.20
CA ILE A 90 -8.84 10.46 5.95
C ILE A 90 -7.95 10.06 4.79
N ASN A 91 -8.57 9.68 3.68
CA ASN A 91 -7.96 9.71 2.36
C ASN A 91 -8.94 10.30 1.35
N ARG A 92 -8.59 10.22 0.06
CA ARG A 92 -9.43 10.77 -1.02
C ARG A 92 -10.82 10.12 -1.14
N LYS A 93 -11.03 8.92 -0.59
CA LYS A 93 -12.27 8.13 -0.75
C LYS A 93 -13.07 7.99 0.53
N ASN A 94 -12.41 8.00 1.67
CA ASN A 94 -12.99 7.66 2.96
C ASN A 94 -12.54 8.67 4.01
N ARG A 95 -13.46 8.96 4.94
CA ARG A 95 -13.21 9.69 6.17
C ARG A 95 -13.83 8.87 7.30
N ILE A 96 -13.01 8.32 8.18
CA ILE A 96 -13.44 7.36 9.21
C ILE A 96 -13.05 7.90 10.58
N PRO A 97 -13.96 7.98 11.56
CA PRO A 97 -13.61 8.33 12.93
C PRO A 97 -12.60 7.33 13.51
N LEU A 98 -11.57 7.81 14.20
CA LEU A 98 -10.58 6.95 14.84
C LEU A 98 -11.24 6.07 15.91
N THR A 99 -12.22 6.61 16.62
CA THR A 99 -13.02 5.90 17.65
C THR A 99 -13.74 4.67 17.13
N ASP A 100 -14.02 4.61 15.82
CA ASP A 100 -14.70 3.48 15.19
C ASP A 100 -13.72 2.36 14.81
N ILE A 101 -12.40 2.61 14.81
CA ILE A 101 -11.39 1.65 14.38
C ILE A 101 -11.15 0.63 15.50
N THR A 102 -11.45 -0.64 15.25
CA THR A 102 -11.30 -1.75 16.20
C THR A 102 -10.11 -2.64 15.91
N ASP A 103 -9.53 -2.56 14.70
CA ASP A 103 -8.32 -3.27 14.32
C ASP A 103 -7.55 -2.49 13.25
N VAL A 104 -6.23 -2.59 13.29
CA VAL A 104 -5.33 -1.95 12.32
C VAL A 104 -4.22 -2.91 11.92
N TYR A 105 -3.86 -2.87 10.64
CA TYR A 105 -2.76 -3.62 10.05
C TYR A 105 -2.11 -2.77 8.96
N TYR A 106 -0.80 -2.85 8.78
CA TYR A 106 -0.13 -2.28 7.61
C TYR A 106 0.72 -3.34 6.94
N GLY A 107 0.76 -3.30 5.60
CA GLY A 107 1.59 -4.18 4.79
C GLY A 107 0.84 -4.82 3.63
N TRP A 108 1.38 -5.95 3.18
CA TRP A 108 0.87 -6.75 2.08
C TRP A 108 -0.27 -7.66 2.56
N HIS A 109 -1.31 -7.84 1.75
CA HIS A 109 -2.41 -8.73 2.11
C HIS A 109 -3.04 -9.37 0.88
N ALA A 110 -3.59 -10.57 1.06
CA ALA A 110 -4.26 -11.31 -0.01
C ALA A 110 -5.74 -10.91 -0.21
N GLU A 111 -6.31 -10.09 0.67
CA GLU A 111 -7.76 -9.76 0.63
C GLU A 111 -8.21 -8.95 -0.60
N LYS A 112 -7.27 -8.27 -1.28
CA LYS A 112 -7.53 -7.57 -2.54
C LYS A 112 -6.37 -7.81 -3.49
N LEU A 113 -6.66 -7.89 -4.80
CA LEU A 113 -5.62 -8.01 -5.83
C LEU A 113 -4.55 -6.91 -5.69
N SER A 114 -4.97 -5.68 -5.39
CA SER A 114 -4.03 -4.58 -5.17
C SER A 114 -3.17 -4.73 -3.91
N GLY A 115 -3.58 -5.55 -2.94
CA GLY A 115 -2.84 -5.82 -1.70
C GLY A 115 -1.63 -6.74 -1.87
N GLY A 116 -1.55 -7.47 -2.99
CA GLY A 116 -0.36 -8.20 -3.43
C GLY A 116 0.59 -7.37 -4.30
N VAL A 117 0.21 -6.15 -4.68
CA VAL A 117 1.02 -5.23 -5.52
C VAL A 117 1.44 -3.97 -4.76
N PHE A 118 0.57 -3.50 -3.88
CA PHE A 118 0.77 -2.30 -3.06
C PHE A 118 0.40 -2.58 -1.62
N GLN A 119 1.32 -2.26 -0.72
CA GLN A 119 1.06 -2.24 0.71
C GLN A 119 -0.06 -1.25 1.04
N ASN A 120 -0.88 -1.64 2.01
CA ASN A 120 -2.01 -0.85 2.49
C ASN A 120 -1.97 -0.74 4.01
N LEU A 121 -2.46 0.38 4.53
CA LEU A 121 -2.97 0.47 5.89
C LEU A 121 -4.42 0.00 5.84
N VAL A 122 -4.69 -1.12 6.50
CA VAL A 122 -6.01 -1.72 6.61
C VAL A 122 -6.56 -1.41 7.99
N VAL A 123 -7.76 -0.85 8.03
CA VAL A 123 -8.48 -0.60 9.28
C VAL A 123 -9.82 -1.31 9.24
N THR A 124 -10.18 -1.96 10.34
CA THR A 124 -11.49 -2.59 10.53
C THR A 124 -12.29 -1.73 11.49
N THR A 125 -13.53 -1.42 11.14
CA THR A 125 -14.41 -0.63 12.02
C THR A 125 -15.22 -1.50 12.99
N THR A 126 -15.96 -0.86 13.89
CA THR A 126 -16.93 -1.50 14.80
C THR A 126 -17.97 -2.34 14.07
N ASN A 127 -18.39 -1.90 12.88
CA ASN A 127 -19.32 -2.64 12.00
C ASN A 127 -18.62 -3.71 11.12
N GLU A 128 -17.43 -4.16 11.52
CA GLU A 128 -16.60 -5.17 10.80
C GLU A 128 -16.19 -4.80 9.37
N LYS A 129 -16.45 -3.57 8.94
CA LYS A 129 -16.10 -3.11 7.60
C LYS A 129 -14.62 -2.76 7.51
N LYS A 130 -13.95 -3.31 6.49
CA LYS A 130 -12.54 -3.04 6.21
C LYS A 130 -12.36 -1.90 5.21
N TYR A 131 -11.53 -0.93 5.60
CA TYR A 131 -11.08 0.16 4.75
C TYR A 131 -9.60 0.03 4.45
N TYR A 132 -9.23 0.32 3.20
CA TYR A 132 -7.90 0.06 2.67
C TYR A 132 -7.30 1.37 2.17
N TYR A 133 -6.23 1.78 2.83
CA TYR A 133 -5.50 3.02 2.56
C TYR A 133 -4.17 2.64 1.92
N SER A 134 -4.15 2.61 0.59
CA SER A 134 -2.93 2.29 -0.15
C SER A 134 -1.91 3.38 -0.02
N TYR A 135 -0.72 3.01 0.42
CA TYR A 135 0.45 3.89 0.44
C TYR A 135 1.49 3.51 -0.62
N TYR A 136 1.10 2.61 -1.55
CA TYR A 136 1.79 2.34 -2.81
C TYR A 136 3.27 1.97 -2.68
N ASN A 137 3.67 1.37 -1.55
CA ASN A 137 5.06 1.06 -1.21
C ASN A 137 5.96 2.33 -1.18
N LEU A 138 5.37 3.52 -1.07
CA LEU A 138 6.08 4.81 -1.06
C LEU A 138 6.52 5.23 0.34
N ILE A 139 5.99 4.55 1.36
CA ILE A 139 6.19 4.86 2.77
C ILE A 139 6.89 3.66 3.43
N PRO A 140 8.05 3.87 4.08
CA PRO A 140 8.73 2.81 4.81
C PRO A 140 7.89 2.29 5.99
N ASP A 141 8.01 0.99 6.29
CA ASP A 141 7.27 0.33 7.38
C ASP A 141 7.46 1.01 8.75
N HIS A 142 8.66 1.53 9.05
CA HIS A 142 8.91 2.23 10.32
C HIS A 142 8.10 3.54 10.44
N ILE A 143 7.83 4.23 9.33
CA ILE A 143 6.98 5.43 9.31
C ILE A 143 5.50 5.02 9.45
N MET A 144 5.09 3.93 8.81
CA MET A 144 3.73 3.41 8.99
C MET A 144 3.46 2.97 10.44
N LYS A 145 4.43 2.30 11.05
CA LYS A 145 4.40 1.98 12.47
C LYS A 145 4.26 3.23 13.33
N GLN A 146 5.08 4.25 13.06
CA GLN A 146 5.01 5.53 13.76
C GLN A 146 3.62 6.18 13.63
N LEU A 147 3.07 6.24 12.42
CA LEU A 147 1.72 6.76 12.18
C LEU A 147 0.67 6.03 13.02
N VAL A 148 0.73 4.70 13.05
CA VAL A 148 -0.21 3.87 13.80
C VAL A 148 -0.06 4.10 15.31
N GLU A 149 1.15 3.98 15.84
CA GLU A 149 1.40 4.03 17.28
C GLU A 149 1.22 5.43 17.89
N GLU A 150 1.60 6.49 17.17
CA GLU A 150 1.57 7.87 17.70
C GLU A 150 0.27 8.63 17.39
N TYR A 151 -0.42 8.33 16.30
CA TYR A 151 -1.55 9.16 15.84
C TYR A 151 -2.88 8.42 15.76
N ILE A 152 -2.86 7.12 15.41
CA ILE A 152 -4.10 6.32 15.28
C ILE A 152 -4.48 5.70 16.62
N LEU A 153 -3.61 4.87 17.20
CA LEU A 153 -3.90 4.10 18.41
C LEU A 153 -4.34 4.92 19.62
N PRO A 154 -3.75 6.10 19.92
CA PRO A 154 -4.16 6.88 21.10
C PRO A 154 -5.62 7.36 21.05
N ASN A 155 -6.16 7.49 19.84
CA ASN A 155 -7.51 7.99 19.60
C ASN A 155 -8.45 6.90 19.05
N ALA A 156 -7.96 5.66 18.91
CA ALA A 156 -8.73 4.54 18.38
C ALA A 156 -9.65 3.92 19.43
N ASN A 157 -10.53 3.01 19.00
CA ASN A 157 -11.27 2.18 19.94
C ASN A 157 -10.29 1.41 20.87
N PRO A 158 -10.55 1.30 22.19
CA PRO A 158 -9.66 0.57 23.10
C PRO A 158 -9.33 -0.86 22.65
N THR A 159 -10.29 -1.53 21.99
CA THR A 159 -10.11 -2.87 21.40
C THR A 159 -8.98 -2.91 20.37
N CYS A 160 -8.76 -1.81 19.63
CA CYS A 160 -7.70 -1.71 18.62
C CYS A 160 -6.32 -1.85 19.26
N LYS A 161 -6.08 -1.16 20.38
CA LYS A 161 -4.81 -1.23 21.11
C LYS A 161 -4.53 -2.65 21.62
N ILE A 162 -5.55 -3.32 22.17
CA ILE A 162 -5.44 -4.70 22.66
C ILE A 162 -5.04 -5.65 21.52
N LYS A 163 -5.72 -5.57 20.37
CA LYS A 163 -5.40 -6.40 19.19
C LYS A 163 -4.03 -6.09 18.62
N TRP A 164 -3.63 -4.82 18.59
CA TRP A 164 -2.31 -4.39 18.14
C TRP A 164 -1.19 -5.04 18.98
N GLU A 165 -1.32 -4.99 20.31
CA GLU A 165 -0.35 -5.57 21.23
C GLU A 165 -0.30 -7.10 21.12
N GLN A 166 -1.46 -7.77 20.99
CA GLN A 166 -1.52 -9.22 20.77
C GLN A 166 -0.78 -9.66 19.50
N LYS A 167 -1.00 -8.96 18.37
CA LYS A 167 -0.31 -9.26 17.10
C LYS A 167 1.20 -9.11 17.23
N ARG A 168 1.67 -8.09 17.96
CA ARG A 168 3.11 -7.83 18.16
C ARG A 168 3.76 -8.88 19.06
N LYS A 169 3.07 -9.33 20.12
CA LYS A 169 3.53 -10.43 20.99
C LYS A 169 3.68 -11.72 20.19
N ASN A 170 2.64 -12.13 19.47
CA ASN A 170 2.66 -13.35 18.67
C ASN A 170 3.79 -13.32 17.61
N SER A 171 3.98 -12.18 16.93
CA SER A 171 5.06 -12.02 15.94
C SER A 171 6.46 -12.15 16.55
N SER A 172 6.64 -11.73 17.81
CA SER A 172 7.92 -11.85 18.51
C SER A 172 8.22 -13.28 18.99
N GLU A 173 7.19 -14.10 19.18
CA GLU A 173 7.32 -15.52 19.54
C GLU A 173 7.61 -16.38 18.31
N THR A 174 7.01 -16.08 17.15
CA THR A 174 7.26 -16.80 15.90
C THR A 174 8.69 -16.66 15.38
N LEU A 175 9.40 -15.57 15.73
CA LEU A 175 10.80 -15.35 15.37
C LEU A 175 11.82 -16.04 16.30
N LYS A 176 11.34 -16.71 17.36
CA LYS A 176 12.17 -17.45 18.33
C LYS A 176 12.15 -18.98 18.13
N LEU A 177 11.39 -19.46 17.15
CA LEU A 177 11.28 -20.87 16.75
C LEU A 177 12.06 -21.08 15.45
#